data_AF-A0A7Z9BVL4-F1
#
_entry.id   AF-A0A7Z9BVL4-F1
#
_cell.length_a   1.000
_cell.length_b   1.000
_cell.length_c   1.000
_cell.angle_alpha   90.00
_cell.angle_beta   90.00
_cell.angle_gamma   90.00
#
_symmetry.space_group_name_H-M   'P 1'
#
loop_
_entity.id
_entity.type
_entity.pdbx_description
1 polymer ?
#
loop_
_entity_poly.entity_id
_entity_poly.type
_entity_poly.pdbx_seq_one_letter_code
_entity_poly.pdbx_strand_id
1 'polypeptide(L)' 'MEGCFDWFLWQNGDYISLTPDAEGIIRSQVFPGLWLSVSALLNGNMLEVITTLQTGLATPEHQQFLQ' A
#
# COMPACT_ATOMS: atom_id res chain seq x y z
N MET A 1 -15.77 -9.33 13.81
CA MET A 1 -15.79 -8.91 12.40
C MET A 1 -14.35 -8.74 12.01
N GLU A 2 -13.85 -9.64 11.17
CA GLU A 2 -12.55 -9.47 10.54
C GLU A 2 -12.70 -8.26 9.61
N GLY A 3 -11.94 -7.19 9.83
CA GLY A 3 -12.04 -6.02 8.97
C GLY A 3 -11.53 -6.38 7.57
N CYS A 4 -12.16 -5.85 6.53
CA CYS A 4 -11.63 -5.89 5.18
C CYS A 4 -11.12 -4.48 4.84
N PHE A 5 -9.93 -4.39 4.29
CA PHE A 5 -9.37 -3.14 3.80
C PHE A 5 -9.41 -3.15 2.27
N ASP A 6 -10.35 -2.40 1.72
CA ASP A 6 -10.53 -2.27 0.28
C ASP A 6 -9.87 -0.97 -0.21
N TRP A 7 -8.83 -1.11 -1.04
CA TRP A 7 -8.18 0.02 -1.71
C TRP A 7 -8.56 0.03 -3.18
N PHE A 8 -9.08 1.15 -3.67
CA PHE A 8 -9.37 1.34 -5.09
C PHE A 8 -8.41 2.32 -5.77
N LEU A 9 -7.95 1.95 -6.95
CA LEU A 9 -7.25 2.83 -7.88
C LEU A 9 -8.24 3.36 -8.90
N TRP A 10 -8.27 4.68 -9.12
CA TRP A 10 -8.94 5.24 -10.28
C TRP A 10 -8.06 5.03 -11.51
N GLN A 11 -8.55 4.29 -12.51
CA GLN A 11 -7.85 4.11 -13.78
C GLN A 11 -8.86 4.13 -14.93
N ASN A 12 -8.63 4.99 -15.92
CA ASN A 12 -9.41 5.07 -17.17
C ASN A 12 -10.94 5.22 -16.99
N GLY A 13 -11.40 5.80 -15.88
CA GLY A 13 -12.83 6.01 -15.61
C GLY A 13 -13.47 4.91 -14.76
N ASP A 14 -12.70 3.91 -14.36
CA ASP A 14 -13.13 2.80 -13.50
C ASP A 14 -12.34 2.78 -12.18
N TYR A 15 -12.98 2.27 -11.13
CA TYR A 15 -12.33 1.96 -9.85
C TYR A 15 -11.88 0.51 -9.84
N ILE A 16 -10.56 0.31 -9.88
CA ILE A 16 -9.95 -1.02 -9.84
C ILE A 16 -9.55 -1.33 -8.41
N SER A 17 -10.06 -2.44 -7.87
CA SER A 17 -9.64 -2.90 -6.54
C SER A 17 -8.19 -3.39 -6.58
N LEU A 18 -7.37 -2.87 -5.68
CA LEU A 18 -6.01 -3.30 -5.46
C LEU A 18 -6.00 -4.42 -4.43
N THR A 19 -5.58 -5.61 -4.86
CA THR A 19 -5.36 -6.73 -3.96
C THR A 19 -3.96 -6.67 -3.36
N PRO A 20 -3.78 -7.05 -2.08
CA PRO A 20 -2.46 -7.22 -1.51
C PRO A 20 -1.65 -8.25 -2.31
N ASP A 21 -0.34 -8.08 -2.31
CA ASP A 21 0.58 -9.07 -2.86
C ASP A 21 0.70 -10.32 -1.96
N ALA A 22 1.61 -11.23 -2.33
CA ALA A 22 1.87 -12.46 -1.57
C ALA A 22 2.37 -12.21 -0.14
N GLU A 23 2.90 -11.02 0.16
CA GLU A 23 3.35 -10.60 1.48
C GLU A 23 2.23 -9.93 2.29
N GLY A 24 1.03 -9.79 1.72
CA GLY A 24 -0.09 -9.12 2.36
C GLY A 24 -0.01 -7.59 2.26
N ILE A 25 0.82 -7.06 1.37
CA ILE A 25 1.07 -5.62 1.22
C ILE A 25 0.33 -5.07 0.01
N ILE A 26 -0.45 -4.01 0.20
CA ILE A 26 -1.00 -3.21 -0.91
C ILE A 26 0.00 -2.10 -1.24
N ARG A 27 0.35 -2.00 -2.53
CA ARG A 27 1.28 -0.99 -3.05
C ARG A 27 0.51 0.01 -3.90
N SER A 28 0.62 1.30 -3.58
CA SER A 28 -0.03 2.35 -4.37
C SER A 28 0.62 2.48 -5.75
N GLN A 29 -0.20 2.56 -6.78
CA GLN A 29 0.26 2.86 -8.16
C GLN A 29 0.35 4.36 -8.43
N VAL A 30 -0.38 5.19 -7.68
CA VAL A 30 -0.36 6.67 -7.84
C VAL A 30 0.79 7.29 -7.06
N PHE A 31 1.14 6.69 -5.91
CA PHE A 31 2.23 7.12 -5.07
C PHE A 31 3.24 5.97 -4.92
N PRO A 32 4.19 5.84 -5.87
CA PRO A 32 5.26 4.85 -5.77
C PRO A 32 5.97 4.97 -4.42
N GLY A 33 6.06 3.85 -3.70
CA GLY A 33 6.62 3.79 -2.34
C GLY A 33 5.61 3.91 -1.19
N LEU A 34 4.34 4.25 -1.45
CA LEU A 34 3.28 4.14 -0.45
C LEU A 34 2.80 2.68 -0.37
N TRP A 35 3.35 1.94 0.59
CA TRP A 35 3.05 0.53 0.82
C TRP A 35 2.39 0.35 2.18
N LEU A 36 1.35 -0.48 2.25
CA LEU A 36 0.62 -0.76 3.50
C LEU A 36 0.44 -2.26 3.71
N SER A 37 0.81 -2.76 4.89
CA SER A 37 0.49 -4.12 5.34
C SER A 37 -0.99 -4.19 5.73
N VAL A 38 -1.78 -5.00 5.02
CA VAL A 38 -3.22 -5.14 5.25
C VAL A 38 -3.49 -5.75 6.62
N SER A 39 -2.75 -6.79 6.99
CA SER A 39 -2.86 -7.42 8.31
C SER A 39 -2.54 -6.43 9.43
N ALA A 40 -1.48 -5.63 9.27
CA ALA A 40 -1.10 -4.63 10.28
C ALA A 40 -2.17 -3.55 10.44
N LEU A 41 -2.72 -3.05 9.34
CA LEU A 41 -3.81 -2.08 9.36
C LEU A 41 -5.04 -2.61 10.09
N LEU A 42 -5.46 -3.83 9.76
CA LEU A 42 -6.63 -4.46 10.35
C LEU A 42 -6.46 -4.76 11.84
N ASN A 43 -5.23 -5.07 12.26
CA ASN A 43 -4.90 -5.31 13.67
C ASN A 43 -4.55 -4.01 14.43
N GLY A 44 -4.53 -2.85 13.78
CA GLY A 44 -4.12 -1.58 14.38
C GLY A 44 -2.63 -1.51 14.73
N ASN A 45 -1.79 -2.38 14.16
CA ASN A 45 -0.35 -2.41 14.38
C ASN A 45 0.34 -1.31 13.54
N MET A 46 0.26 -0.07 14.01
CA MET A 46 0.83 1.08 13.30
C MET A 46 2.35 1.02 13.15
N LEU A 47 3.06 0.32 14.05
CA LEU A 47 4.52 0.21 13.97
C LEU A 47 4.93 -0.61 12.73
N GLU A 48 4.23 -1.69 12.45
CA GLU A 48 4.42 -2.50 11.25
C GLU A 48 3.98 -1.74 10.00
N VAL A 49 2.85 -1.03 10.04
CA VAL A 49 2.40 -0.16 8.92
C VAL A 49 3.48 0.86 8.54
N ILE A 50 4.08 1.53 9.52
CA ILE A 50 5.14 2.52 9.27
C ILE A 50 6.42 1.85 8.78
N THR A 51 6.77 0.69 9.29
CA THR A 51 7.94 -0.08 8.79
C THR A 51 7.76 -0.44 7.32
N THR A 52 6.60 -0.97 6.93
CA THR A 52 6.27 -1.30 5.54
C THR A 52 6.34 -0.05 4.64
N LEU A 53 5.80 1.08 5.12
CA LEU A 53 5.89 2.35 4.41
C LEU A 53 7.34 2.79 4.21
N GLN A 54 8.18 2.72 5.24
CA GLN A 54 9.60 3.08 5.13
C GLN A 54 10.34 2.21 4.11
N THR A 55 10.04 0.91 4.04
CA THR A 55 10.58 0.03 3.00
C THR A 55 10.19 0.51 1.61
N GLY A 56 8.92 0.87 1.41
CA GLY A 56 8.42 1.41 0.15
C GLY A 56 9.07 2.74 -0.24
N LEU A 57 9.23 3.67 0.70
CA LEU A 57 9.87 4.97 0.44
C LEU A 57 11.37 4.85 0.13
N ALA A 58 12.03 3.80 0.61
CA ALA A 58 13.43 3.53 0.33
C ALA A 58 13.66 2.95 -1.08
N THR A 59 12.60 2.62 -1.82
CA THR A 59 12.71 2.03 -3.15
C THR A 59 13.10 3.04 -4.23
N PRO A 60 13.80 2.60 -5.29
CA PRO A 60 14.17 3.47 -6.41
C PRO A 60 12.93 4.04 -7.12
N GLU A 61 11.80 3.34 -7.13
CA GLU A 61 10.55 3.83 -7.72
C GLU A 61 10.05 5.09 -7.02
N HIS A 62 10.17 5.16 -5.69
CA HIS A 62 9.83 6.38 -4.93
C HIS A 62 10.82 7.52 -5.22
N GLN A 63 12.12 7.22 -5.30
CA GLN A 63 13.13 8.22 -5.63
C GLN A 63 12.89 8.83 -7.02
N GLN A 64 12.50 8.01 -8.00
CA GLN A 64 12.15 8.48 -9.34
C GLN A 64 10.87 9.31 -9.35
N PHE A 65 9.91 9.04 -8.47
CA PHE A 65 8.67 9.82 -8.34
C PHE A 65 8.91 11.25 -7.82
N LEU A 66 10.00 11.49 -7.09
CA LEU A 66 10.36 12.81 -6.53
C LEU A 66 11.15 13.71 -7.50
N GLN A 67 11.51 13.22 -8.69
CA GLN A 67 12.24 13.97 -9.72
C GLN A 67 11.27 14.68 -10.67
#